data_AF-A0A7W0N7T8-F1
#
_entry.id   AF-A0A7W0N7T8-F1
#
_cell.length_a   1.000
_cell.length_b   1.000
_cell.length_c   1.000
_cell.angle_alpha   90.00
_cell.angle_beta   90.00
_cell.angle_gamma   90.00
#
_symmetry.space_group_name_H-M   'P 1'
#
loop_
_entity.id
_entity.type
_entity.pdbx_description
1 polymer ?
#
loop_
_entity_poly.entity_id
_entity_poly.type
_entity_poly.pdbx_seq_one_letter_code
_entity_poly.pdbx_strand_id
1 'polypeptide(L)'
;MQKVLTAEEMREVDSLTTEKYGIPSFLLMENAAHAAARVITEKLGGSVKGKSFLILCGKGNNGGDGAALARILWMSGAKCSVYLFGKVEQIKRDARINFEIVQKISNAERSENLRFFQESNDGLDAYEALSRAQLYDDIIIDALFGTGLNKPLTGGLASFLPSWKQHNETKNFYISLDIPSGLNADLANPIGENIKADLTITFTVPKLANVFPPASNFNGELVVANIGSPRELIDNSSSQTFVAEKRDAQDWLNKTEVRTDSYKKTRGTALIIAGSKNYSGAAILAANACFAAGAGMVSVGVPESVRGIVAAKVLNEIITRGFSETKNGAFAESAVKDVLELSEKMDIVALGCGLTSDDESTKSFVREVVENRKTPMVIDADGLNAIAPFDLEGSGNLPLILTPHIGEFQRLLGTKTEVKDRIKMAREFSQKHNVILVLKGERSLVAAPSGEVVINPTGNAGISRAGSGDTLTGIIAGFLAQTYGTQKPNLENTFETVVAALYIAGLAGDIAAEKLSERLMSASNIRECLNETIRSLTN
;
A
#
# COMPACT_ATOMS: atom_id res chain seq x y z
N MET A 1 -8.63 6.52 -5.37
CA MET A 1 -7.24 6.22 -5.02
C MET A 1 -6.53 7.54 -4.73
N GLN A 2 -5.49 7.54 -3.90
CA GLN A 2 -4.73 8.75 -3.58
C GLN A 2 -3.43 8.79 -4.39
N LYS A 3 -3.15 9.91 -5.07
CA LYS A 3 -1.88 10.08 -5.78
C LYS A 3 -0.70 10.12 -4.82
N VAL A 4 0.42 9.56 -5.27
CA VAL A 4 1.74 9.65 -4.65
C VAL A 4 2.58 10.58 -5.51
N LEU A 5 3.01 11.71 -4.97
CA LEU A 5 3.77 12.70 -5.73
C LEU A 5 5.24 12.69 -5.35
N THR A 6 6.09 13.02 -6.33
CA THR A 6 7.49 13.33 -6.07
C THR A 6 7.64 14.68 -5.36
N ALA A 7 8.81 14.94 -4.79
CA ALA A 7 9.17 16.22 -4.19
C ALA A 7 9.07 17.38 -5.20
N GLU A 8 9.34 17.13 -6.47
CA GLU A 8 9.22 18.11 -7.54
C GLU A 8 7.75 18.39 -7.89
N GLU A 9 6.95 17.35 -8.13
CA GLU A 9 5.51 17.50 -8.41
C GLU A 9 4.76 18.17 -7.24
N MET A 10 5.13 17.87 -6.00
CA MET A 10 4.54 18.54 -4.83
C MET A 10 4.91 20.03 -4.77
N ARG A 11 6.17 20.38 -5.07
CA ARG A 11 6.60 21.78 -5.16
C ARG A 11 5.84 22.54 -6.25
N GLU A 12 5.57 21.89 -7.38
CA GLU A 12 4.75 22.46 -8.45
C GLU A 12 3.31 22.70 -7.97
N VAL A 13 2.69 21.73 -7.28
CA VAL A 13 1.35 21.90 -6.69
C VAL A 13 1.30 23.09 -5.72
N ASP A 14 2.30 23.25 -4.86
CA ASP A 14 2.37 24.37 -3.91
C ASP A 14 2.56 25.73 -4.64
N SER A 15 3.40 25.75 -5.68
CA SER A 15 3.59 26.96 -6.51
C SER A 15 2.29 27.36 -7.21
N LEU A 16 1.63 26.40 -7.86
CA LEU A 16 0.36 26.63 -8.55
C LEU A 16 -0.77 27.01 -7.59
N THR A 17 -0.75 26.49 -6.35
CA THR A 17 -1.68 26.89 -5.30
C THR A 17 -1.53 28.39 -4.98
N THR A 18 -0.30 28.89 -4.97
CA THR A 18 -0.02 30.31 -4.76
C THR A 18 -0.35 31.14 -6.01
N GLU A 19 0.11 30.71 -7.18
CA GLU A 19 0.04 31.50 -8.43
C GLU A 19 -1.37 31.54 -9.04
N LYS A 20 -2.07 30.40 -9.10
CA LYS A 20 -3.39 30.30 -9.75
C LYS A 20 -4.53 30.67 -8.80
N TYR A 21 -4.38 30.40 -7.51
CA TYR A 21 -5.47 30.58 -6.52
C TYR A 21 -5.19 31.68 -5.49
N GLY A 22 -3.99 32.28 -5.49
CA GLY A 22 -3.66 33.39 -4.59
C GLY A 22 -3.53 32.98 -3.11
N ILE A 23 -3.39 31.67 -2.81
CA ILE A 23 -3.21 31.16 -1.45
C ILE A 23 -1.73 31.32 -1.07
N PRO A 24 -1.37 32.21 -0.14
CA PRO A 24 0.04 32.46 0.16
C PRO A 24 0.74 31.22 0.76
N SER A 25 2.00 30.99 0.41
CA SER A 25 2.81 29.89 0.96
C SER A 25 2.90 29.90 2.49
N PHE A 26 2.89 31.09 3.10
CA PHE A 26 2.81 31.24 4.55
C PHE A 26 1.52 30.62 5.13
N LEU A 27 0.38 30.76 4.44
CA LEU A 27 -0.88 30.16 4.90
C LEU A 27 -0.86 28.63 4.79
N LEU A 28 -0.17 28.08 3.79
CA LEU A 28 0.04 26.63 3.67
C LEU A 28 0.85 26.09 4.87
N MET A 29 1.93 26.79 5.25
CA MET A 29 2.73 26.47 6.44
C MET A 29 1.91 26.55 7.74
N GLU A 30 1.10 27.60 7.90
CA GLU A 30 0.20 27.72 9.05
C GLU A 30 -0.83 26.58 9.10
N ASN A 31 -1.43 26.23 7.96
CA ASN A 31 -2.37 25.12 7.86
C ASN A 31 -1.70 23.77 8.16
N ALA A 32 -0.45 23.56 7.72
CA ALA A 32 0.34 22.38 8.04
C ALA A 32 0.54 22.25 9.56
N ALA A 33 0.94 23.33 10.21
CA ALA A 33 1.13 23.38 11.65
C ALA A 33 -0.17 23.14 12.43
N HIS A 34 -1.29 23.75 12.00
CA HIS A 34 -2.60 23.51 12.61
C HIS A 34 -3.09 22.07 12.41
N ALA A 35 -2.91 21.50 11.22
CA ALA A 35 -3.31 20.12 10.95
C ALA A 35 -2.46 19.14 11.76
N ALA A 36 -1.15 19.38 11.86
CA ALA A 36 -0.27 18.58 12.71
C ALA A 36 -0.67 18.68 14.19
N ALA A 37 -0.92 19.88 14.70
CA ALA A 37 -1.38 20.08 16.08
C ALA A 37 -2.69 19.35 16.38
N ARG A 38 -3.65 19.35 15.44
CA ARG A 38 -4.91 18.60 15.57
C ARG A 38 -4.66 17.10 15.68
N VAL A 39 -3.91 16.52 14.74
CA VAL A 39 -3.58 15.08 14.73
C VAL A 39 -2.85 14.68 16.01
N ILE A 40 -1.86 15.47 16.43
CA ILE A 40 -1.12 15.26 17.67
C ILE A 40 -2.06 15.30 18.88
N THR A 41 -2.96 16.28 18.94
CA THR A 41 -3.91 16.43 20.04
C THR A 41 -4.85 15.23 20.13
N GLU A 42 -5.42 14.80 19.00
CA GLU A 42 -6.27 13.61 18.91
C GLU A 42 -5.53 12.36 19.37
N LYS A 43 -4.29 12.15 18.86
CA LYS A 43 -3.47 10.99 19.22
C LYS A 43 -3.13 10.91 20.70
N LEU A 44 -3.02 12.07 21.36
CA LEU A 44 -2.65 12.19 22.77
C LEU A 44 -3.86 12.25 23.72
N GLY A 45 -5.06 11.91 23.25
CA GLY A 45 -6.27 11.82 24.06
C GLY A 45 -7.08 13.11 24.15
N GLY A 46 -6.94 14.01 23.16
CA GLY A 46 -7.75 15.22 23.03
C GLY A 46 -7.20 16.48 23.72
N SER A 47 -6.02 16.41 24.34
CA SER A 47 -5.37 17.59 24.94
C SER A 47 -3.85 17.47 24.97
N VAL A 48 -3.17 18.59 24.68
CA VAL A 48 -1.71 18.73 24.79
C VAL A 48 -1.27 19.49 26.05
N LYS A 49 -2.22 19.97 26.86
CA LYS A 49 -1.94 20.80 28.03
C LYS A 49 -1.04 20.07 29.04
N GLY A 50 0.06 20.72 29.41
CA GLY A 50 1.04 20.19 30.38
C GLY A 50 1.97 19.09 29.85
N LYS A 51 1.73 18.57 28.63
CA LYS A 51 2.64 17.63 27.97
C LYS A 51 3.88 18.36 27.48
N SER A 52 4.99 17.64 27.41
CA SER A 52 6.29 18.23 27.10
C SER A 52 6.79 17.78 25.73
N PHE A 53 7.13 18.75 24.87
CA PHE A 53 7.50 18.57 23.48
C PHE A 53 8.90 19.13 23.22
N LEU A 54 9.73 18.33 22.57
CA LEU A 54 10.97 18.76 21.96
C LEU A 54 10.79 18.82 20.44
N ILE A 55 10.98 20.00 19.84
CA ILE A 55 10.85 20.22 18.41
C ILE A 55 12.22 20.46 17.79
N LEU A 56 12.63 19.55 16.92
CA LEU A 56 13.91 19.57 16.21
C LEU A 56 13.70 20.18 14.82
N CYS A 57 14.17 21.42 14.63
CA CYS A 57 13.93 22.17 13.41
C CYS A 57 15.17 22.31 12.53
N GLY A 58 15.00 22.11 11.23
CA GLY A 58 15.99 22.47 10.22
C GLY A 58 15.86 23.92 9.73
N LYS A 59 16.68 24.30 8.74
CA LYS A 59 16.70 25.66 8.15
C LYS A 59 15.65 25.88 7.06
N GLY A 60 15.00 24.80 6.59
CA GLY A 60 14.05 24.82 5.48
C GLY A 60 12.60 24.99 5.90
N ASN A 61 11.67 24.82 4.95
CA ASN A 61 10.23 24.93 5.20
C ASN A 61 9.75 23.96 6.28
N ASN A 62 10.24 22.70 6.29
CA ASN A 62 9.87 21.73 7.33
C ASN A 62 10.22 22.24 8.74
N GLY A 63 11.36 22.91 8.90
CA GLY A 63 11.72 23.55 10.17
C GLY A 63 10.82 24.73 10.52
N GLY A 64 10.35 25.47 9.51
CA GLY A 64 9.30 26.48 9.65
C GLY A 64 7.97 25.90 10.12
N ASP A 65 7.54 24.77 9.56
CA ASP A 65 6.35 24.02 10.02
C ASP A 65 6.51 23.60 11.49
N GLY A 66 7.71 23.13 11.87
CA GLY A 66 8.05 22.82 13.27
C GLY A 66 7.97 24.04 14.20
N ALA A 67 8.48 25.19 13.78
CA ALA A 67 8.40 26.43 14.57
C ALA A 67 6.96 26.94 14.72
N ALA A 68 6.17 26.87 13.64
CA ALA A 68 4.74 27.20 13.67
C ALA A 68 3.97 26.25 14.59
N LEU A 69 4.25 24.94 14.51
CA LEU A 69 3.66 23.93 15.38
C LEU A 69 4.00 24.18 16.85
N ALA A 70 5.26 24.48 17.16
CA ALA A 70 5.69 24.80 18.53
C ALA A 70 4.89 25.97 19.11
N ARG A 71 4.67 27.03 18.32
CA ARG A 71 3.82 28.18 18.72
C ARG A 71 2.38 27.74 19.00
N ILE A 72 1.78 26.92 18.13
CA ILE A 72 0.39 26.45 18.29
C ILE A 72 0.24 25.55 19.52
N LEU A 73 1.18 24.63 19.75
CA LEU A 73 1.20 23.75 20.92
C LEU A 73 1.36 24.56 22.20
N TRP A 74 2.27 25.55 22.21
CA TRP A 74 2.46 26.47 23.32
C TRP A 74 1.18 27.26 23.64
N MET A 75 0.51 27.82 22.62
CA MET A 75 -0.79 28.49 22.79
C MET A 75 -1.88 27.55 23.36
N SER A 76 -1.73 26.24 23.12
CA SER A 76 -2.63 25.19 23.63
C SER A 76 -2.23 24.68 25.03
N GLY A 77 -1.24 25.33 25.68
CA GLY A 77 -0.79 25.01 27.04
C GLY A 77 0.20 23.85 27.13
N ALA A 78 0.79 23.42 26.02
CA ALA A 78 1.89 22.46 26.02
C ALA A 78 3.20 23.13 26.46
N LYS A 79 4.11 22.34 27.03
CA LYS A 79 5.48 22.78 27.34
C LYS A 79 6.36 22.48 26.13
N CYS A 80 6.94 23.50 25.50
CA CYS A 80 7.69 23.34 24.26
C CYS A 80 9.15 23.74 24.43
N SER A 81 10.03 22.95 23.83
CA SER A 81 11.46 23.18 23.69
C SER A 81 11.78 23.16 22.21
N VAL A 82 12.37 24.23 21.66
CA VAL A 82 12.67 24.33 20.23
C VAL A 82 14.17 24.36 20.00
N TYR A 83 14.66 23.44 19.18
CA TYR A 83 16.06 23.36 18.80
C TYR A 83 16.21 23.58 17.30
N LEU A 84 16.87 24.67 16.91
CA LEU A 84 17.16 24.98 15.52
C LEU A 84 18.59 24.55 15.15
N PHE A 85 18.70 23.63 14.18
CA PHE A 85 19.97 23.26 13.55
C PHE A 85 20.38 24.30 12.51
N GLY A 86 20.71 25.48 13.01
CA GLY A 86 21.08 26.66 12.26
C GLY A 86 20.99 27.90 13.11
N LYS A 87 20.94 29.05 12.43
CA LYS A 87 20.63 30.33 13.04
C LYS A 87 19.48 31.01 12.33
N VAL A 88 18.64 31.74 13.05
CA VAL A 88 17.47 32.41 12.47
C VAL A 88 17.86 33.37 11.35
N GLU A 89 19.03 34.02 11.43
CA GLU A 89 19.49 34.94 10.39
C GLU A 89 19.80 34.25 9.05
N GLN A 90 20.03 32.94 9.05
CA GLN A 90 20.28 32.14 7.85
C GLN A 90 18.97 31.69 7.16
N ILE A 91 17.84 31.79 7.86
CA ILE A 91 16.54 31.32 7.39
C ILE A 91 15.89 32.41 6.54
N LYS A 92 15.15 32.00 5.50
CA LYS A 92 14.52 32.90 4.54
C LYS A 92 13.01 32.69 4.50
N ARG A 93 12.28 33.70 4.02
CA ARG A 93 10.84 33.64 3.72
C ARG A 93 10.00 33.23 4.93
N ASP A 94 8.94 32.46 4.70
CA ASP A 94 7.90 32.10 5.66
C ASP A 94 8.44 31.42 6.92
N ALA A 95 9.43 30.53 6.76
CA ALA A 95 10.05 29.83 7.88
C ALA A 95 10.66 30.82 8.88
N ARG A 96 11.33 31.88 8.41
CA ARG A 96 11.97 32.89 9.26
C ARG A 96 10.96 33.60 10.14
N ILE A 97 9.78 33.91 9.61
CA ILE A 97 8.70 34.58 10.35
C ILE A 97 8.33 33.75 11.59
N ASN A 98 8.12 32.44 11.41
CA ASN A 98 7.75 31.56 12.52
C ASN A 98 8.87 31.42 13.57
N PHE A 99 10.13 31.34 13.16
CA PHE A 99 11.24 31.35 14.13
C PHE A 99 11.38 32.68 14.89
N GLU A 100 11.24 33.82 14.23
CA GLU A 100 11.28 35.13 14.90
C GLU A 100 10.14 35.28 15.92
N ILE A 101 8.97 34.69 15.65
CA ILE A 101 7.87 34.65 16.62
C ILE A 101 8.25 33.77 17.82
N VAL A 102 8.74 32.55 17.59
CA VAL A 102 9.16 31.63 18.66
C VAL A 102 10.26 32.25 19.54
N GLN A 103 11.24 32.92 18.93
CA GLN A 103 12.32 33.61 19.65
C GLN A 103 11.81 34.78 20.50
N LYS A 104 10.83 35.55 20.00
CA LYS A 104 10.19 36.61 20.80
C LYS A 104 9.38 36.03 21.96
N ILE A 105 8.70 34.90 21.75
CA ILE A 105 7.96 34.20 22.82
C ILE A 105 8.93 33.67 23.88
N SER A 106 10.10 33.14 23.50
CA SER A 106 11.07 32.59 24.47
C SER A 106 11.71 33.67 25.34
N ASN A 107 11.87 34.87 24.80
CA ASN A 107 12.49 36.00 25.50
C ASN A 107 11.51 36.81 26.36
N ALA A 108 10.21 36.49 26.32
CA ALA A 108 9.21 37.19 27.11
C ALA A 108 9.26 36.76 28.58
N GLU A 109 9.22 37.72 29.52
CA GLU A 109 9.32 37.50 30.98
C GLU A 109 8.27 36.53 31.58
N ARG A 110 7.23 36.16 30.82
CA ARG A 110 6.12 35.29 31.26
C ARG A 110 5.91 34.05 30.38
N SER A 111 6.96 33.56 29.72
CA SER A 111 6.85 32.34 28.91
C SER A 111 7.03 31.05 29.73
N GLU A 112 6.14 30.81 30.70
CA GLU A 112 6.26 29.66 31.62
C GLU A 112 6.26 28.29 30.91
N ASN A 113 5.69 28.23 29.70
CA ASN A 113 5.52 26.99 28.95
C ASN A 113 6.46 26.87 27.73
N LEU A 114 7.16 27.92 27.28
CA LEU A 114 8.21 27.76 26.28
C LEU A 114 9.54 27.66 27.01
N ARG A 115 10.03 26.44 27.21
CA ARG A 115 11.16 26.14 28.11
C ARG A 115 12.47 26.74 27.61
N PHE A 116 12.77 26.58 26.32
CA PHE A 116 13.93 27.20 25.68
C PHE A 116 13.82 27.25 24.15
N PHE A 117 14.56 28.18 23.56
CA PHE A 117 14.88 28.24 22.13
C PHE A 117 16.41 28.22 22.00
N GLN A 118 16.96 27.23 21.29
CA GLN A 118 18.40 27.09 21.10
C GLN A 118 18.77 27.01 19.62
N GLU A 119 19.83 27.73 19.26
CA GLU A 119 20.46 27.70 17.95
C GLU A 119 21.79 26.94 18.03
N SER A 120 22.12 26.19 16.99
CA SER A 120 23.41 25.50 16.90
C SER A 120 23.86 25.33 15.46
N ASN A 121 25.16 25.51 15.23
CA ASN A 121 25.78 25.37 13.92
C ASN A 121 26.36 23.96 13.67
N ASP A 122 26.56 23.16 14.71
CA ASP A 122 27.24 21.88 14.71
C ASP A 122 26.56 20.87 15.65
N GLY A 123 26.37 19.64 15.18
CA GLY A 123 25.59 18.63 15.92
C GLY A 123 26.23 18.09 17.22
N LEU A 124 27.40 18.58 17.64
CA LEU A 124 28.03 18.15 18.90
C LEU A 124 27.36 18.78 20.13
N ASP A 125 27.01 20.07 20.10
CA ASP A 125 26.25 20.72 21.18
C ASP A 125 24.80 20.22 21.26
N ALA A 126 24.29 19.67 20.15
CA ALA A 126 22.97 19.07 20.09
C ALA A 126 22.86 17.84 20.98
N TYR A 127 23.91 17.02 21.08
CA TYR A 127 23.89 15.83 21.92
C TYR A 127 23.67 16.19 23.40
N GLU A 128 24.39 17.17 23.94
CA GLU A 128 24.23 17.59 25.33
C GLU A 128 22.91 18.32 25.60
N ALA A 129 22.46 19.18 24.67
CA ALA A 129 21.16 19.83 24.76
C ALA A 129 20.00 18.81 24.76
N LEU A 130 20.13 17.78 23.94
CA LEU A 130 19.12 16.75 23.77
C LEU A 130 19.16 15.68 24.86
N SER A 131 20.33 15.34 25.41
CA SER A 131 20.45 14.52 26.62
C SER A 131 19.77 15.20 27.82
N ARG A 132 19.82 16.54 27.90
CA ARG A 132 19.05 17.29 28.91
C ARG A 132 17.55 17.26 28.62
N ALA A 133 17.13 17.40 27.36
CA ALA A 133 15.72 17.36 26.96
C ALA A 133 15.07 15.96 27.10
N GLN A 134 15.80 14.88 26.77
CA GLN A 134 15.36 13.49 26.91
C GLN A 134 14.96 13.11 28.35
N LEU A 135 15.46 13.82 29.36
CA LEU A 135 15.08 13.61 30.75
C LEU A 135 13.71 14.21 31.12
N TYR A 136 13.14 15.09 30.29
CA TYR A 136 11.97 15.92 30.66
C TYR A 136 10.86 16.03 29.62
N ASP A 137 11.07 15.54 28.39
CA ASP A 137 10.11 15.64 27.30
C ASP A 137 9.49 14.27 26.97
N ASP A 138 8.17 14.24 26.77
CA ASP A 138 7.42 13.01 26.50
C ASP A 138 7.37 12.71 24.99
N ILE A 139 7.42 13.76 24.18
CA ILE A 139 7.15 13.72 22.73
C ILE A 139 8.23 14.49 21.99
N ILE A 140 8.72 13.90 20.90
CA ILE A 140 9.75 14.51 20.06
C ILE A 140 9.20 14.70 18.66
N ILE A 141 9.31 15.92 18.16
CA ILE A 141 8.91 16.32 16.81
C ILE A 141 10.16 16.44 15.95
N ASP A 142 10.24 15.62 14.92
CA ASP A 142 11.20 15.72 13.84
C ASP A 142 10.67 16.66 12.75
N ALA A 143 11.25 17.84 12.67
CA ALA A 143 11.02 18.87 11.67
C ALA A 143 12.35 19.28 11.00
N LEU A 144 13.32 18.36 10.91
CA LEU A 144 14.66 18.67 10.38
C LEU A 144 14.67 18.77 8.86
N PHE A 145 14.20 17.72 8.18
CA PHE A 145 14.18 17.62 6.73
C PHE A 145 12.87 17.01 6.24
N GLY A 146 12.18 17.70 5.34
CA GLY A 146 11.04 17.15 4.59
C GLY A 146 11.49 16.68 3.20
N THR A 147 10.72 17.01 2.17
CA THR A 147 11.01 16.62 0.76
C THR A 147 12.34 17.08 0.14
N GLY A 148 13.10 17.96 0.78
CA GLY A 148 14.31 18.58 0.20
C GLY A 148 15.59 17.74 0.24
N LEU A 149 15.59 16.57 0.88
CA LEU A 149 16.81 15.79 1.13
C LEU A 149 17.15 14.84 -0.03
N ASN A 150 18.27 15.11 -0.73
CA ASN A 150 18.72 14.32 -1.89
C ASN A 150 20.06 13.60 -1.69
N LYS A 151 20.70 13.78 -0.55
CA LYS A 151 22.00 13.16 -0.21
C LYS A 151 21.97 12.65 1.22
N PRO A 152 22.70 11.58 1.54
CA PRO A 152 22.86 11.13 2.91
C PRO A 152 23.23 12.30 3.82
N LEU A 153 22.71 12.27 5.05
CA LEU A 153 23.08 13.22 6.08
C LEU A 153 24.59 13.14 6.34
N THR A 154 25.18 14.28 6.71
CA THR A 154 26.61 14.38 7.02
C THR A 154 26.84 15.12 8.33
N GLY A 155 28.05 15.01 8.86
CA GLY A 155 28.46 15.71 10.08
C GLY A 155 27.69 15.27 11.33
N GLY A 156 27.50 16.19 12.27
CA GLY A 156 26.91 15.89 13.57
C GLY A 156 25.49 15.30 13.50
N LEU A 157 24.69 15.65 12.48
CA LEU A 157 23.36 15.06 12.28
C LEU A 157 23.44 13.57 11.90
N ALA A 158 24.41 13.18 11.06
CA ALA A 158 24.60 11.78 10.68
C ALA A 158 25.10 10.92 11.85
N SER A 159 25.91 11.48 12.75
CA SER A 159 26.33 10.80 13.98
C SER A 159 25.22 10.75 15.04
N PHE A 160 24.30 11.72 14.99
CA PHE A 160 23.20 11.88 15.95
C PHE A 160 22.04 10.90 15.73
N LEU A 161 21.54 10.75 14.49
CA LEU A 161 20.37 9.92 14.24
C LEU A 161 20.51 8.43 14.63
N PRO A 162 21.64 7.75 14.40
CA PRO A 162 21.82 6.34 14.77
C PRO A 162 21.88 6.14 16.29
N SER A 163 22.60 7.04 16.97
CA SER A 163 22.79 7.00 18.43
C SER A 163 21.50 7.27 19.19
N TRP A 164 20.61 8.08 18.61
CA TRP A 164 19.34 8.46 19.19
C TRP A 164 18.34 7.30 19.36
N LYS A 165 18.36 6.29 18.48
CA LYS A 165 17.50 5.10 18.63
C LYS A 165 18.20 3.95 19.36
N GLN A 166 19.51 3.78 19.17
CA GLN A 166 20.28 2.73 19.84
C GLN A 166 20.33 2.89 21.37
N HIS A 167 20.13 4.10 21.89
CA HIS A 167 20.05 4.37 23.34
C HIS A 167 18.62 4.36 23.91
N ASN A 168 17.58 4.17 23.08
CA ASN A 168 16.19 4.31 23.50
C ASN A 168 15.46 2.96 23.58
N GLU A 169 15.63 2.27 24.71
CA GLU A 169 14.59 1.44 25.34
C GLU A 169 13.54 2.33 26.07
N THR A 170 13.42 3.63 25.72
CA THR A 170 12.67 4.65 26.48
C THR A 170 11.27 4.93 25.92
N LYS A 171 10.44 5.58 26.75
CA LYS A 171 8.99 5.80 26.63
C LYS A 171 8.56 6.93 25.65
N ASN A 172 9.47 7.55 24.92
CA ASN A 172 9.19 8.76 24.15
C ASN A 172 8.45 8.46 22.84
N PHE A 173 7.45 9.28 22.50
CA PHE A 173 6.68 9.16 21.26
C PHE A 173 7.24 10.07 20.17
N TYR A 174 7.66 9.49 19.04
CA TYR A 174 8.32 10.16 17.93
C TYR A 174 7.38 10.51 16.80
N ILE A 175 7.35 11.79 16.43
CA ILE A 175 6.48 12.30 15.37
C ILE A 175 7.32 13.01 14.32
N SER A 176 7.29 12.57 13.06
CA SER A 176 7.91 13.28 11.95
C SER A 176 6.89 14.14 11.20
N LEU A 177 7.28 15.38 10.91
CA LEU A 177 6.53 16.24 9.99
C LEU A 177 7.02 15.98 8.56
N ASP A 178 6.05 15.80 7.67
CA ASP A 178 6.22 15.51 6.25
C ASP A 178 6.79 14.11 5.94
N ILE A 179 8.06 13.89 6.28
CA ILE A 179 8.84 12.68 6.02
C ILE A 179 9.85 12.50 7.16
N PRO A 180 10.08 11.28 7.67
CA PRO A 180 11.17 11.03 8.61
C PRO A 180 12.52 11.50 8.06
N SER A 181 13.18 12.37 8.82
CA SER A 181 14.45 12.97 8.42
C SER A 181 15.52 11.91 8.16
N GLY A 182 16.24 12.08 7.05
CA GLY A 182 17.23 11.11 6.55
C GLY A 182 16.72 10.26 5.39
N LEU A 183 15.41 10.24 5.13
CA LEU A 183 14.83 9.63 3.94
C LEU A 183 14.84 10.60 2.75
N ASN A 184 14.87 10.05 1.54
CA ASN A 184 14.58 10.79 0.32
C ASN A 184 13.11 10.56 -0.04
N ALA A 185 12.36 11.62 -0.32
CA ALA A 185 10.93 11.56 -0.64
C ALA A 185 10.57 10.65 -1.83
N ASP A 186 11.45 10.59 -2.81
CA ASP A 186 11.18 10.04 -4.13
C ASP A 186 11.75 8.63 -4.31
N LEU A 187 12.45 8.10 -3.31
CA LEU A 187 13.11 6.81 -3.37
C LEU A 187 12.49 5.80 -2.39
N ALA A 188 12.35 4.57 -2.86
CA ALA A 188 11.95 3.44 -2.04
C ALA A 188 13.02 3.07 -1.00
N ASN A 189 14.30 3.23 -1.35
CA ASN A 189 15.41 2.86 -0.49
C ASN A 189 15.91 4.07 0.32
N PRO A 190 16.16 3.90 1.64
CA PRO A 190 16.87 4.90 2.43
C PRO A 190 18.22 5.27 1.79
N ILE A 191 18.56 6.55 1.86
CA ILE A 191 19.80 7.11 1.30
C ILE A 191 20.93 7.24 2.33
N GLY A 192 20.72 6.72 3.54
CA GLY A 192 21.66 6.79 4.67
C GLY A 192 20.93 6.66 6.01
N GLU A 193 21.57 7.16 7.06
CA GLU A 193 20.99 7.21 8.40
C GLU A 193 19.71 8.06 8.45
N ASN A 194 18.71 7.58 9.18
CA ASN A 194 17.38 8.15 9.20
C ASN A 194 16.64 7.91 10.52
N ILE A 195 15.60 8.72 10.75
CA ILE A 195 14.70 8.58 11.89
C ILE A 195 13.68 7.48 11.59
N LYS A 196 13.36 6.69 12.62
CA LYS A 196 12.14 5.87 12.66
C LYS A 196 11.13 6.52 13.59
N ALA A 197 10.06 7.06 13.02
CA ALA A 197 8.95 7.67 13.73
C ALA A 197 7.93 6.63 14.20
N ASP A 198 7.17 6.98 15.24
CA ASP A 198 5.96 6.26 15.64
C ASP A 198 4.73 6.77 14.86
N LEU A 199 4.78 8.04 14.44
CA LEU A 199 3.78 8.73 13.62
C LEU A 199 4.46 9.68 12.63
N THR A 200 4.04 9.65 11.37
CA THR A 200 4.38 10.69 10.37
C THR A 200 3.12 11.42 9.93
N ILE A 201 3.17 12.76 9.96
CA ILE A 201 2.09 13.61 9.46
C ILE A 201 2.59 14.25 8.17
N THR A 202 2.15 13.74 7.02
CA THR A 202 2.50 14.27 5.70
C THR A 202 1.44 15.21 5.15
N PHE A 203 1.84 16.19 4.35
CA PHE A 203 0.93 17.25 3.91
C PHE A 203 0.50 17.10 2.45
N THR A 204 -0.78 17.38 2.21
CA THR A 204 -1.50 17.34 0.92
C THR A 204 -1.62 15.94 0.31
N VAL A 205 -0.49 15.28 0.05
CA VAL A 205 -0.39 13.93 -0.53
C VAL A 205 0.83 13.20 0.02
N PRO A 206 0.81 11.86 0.08
CA PRO A 206 1.99 11.09 0.41
C PRO A 206 3.04 11.16 -0.71
N LYS A 207 4.30 11.01 -0.31
CA LYS A 207 5.45 10.80 -1.19
C LYS A 207 5.80 9.32 -1.20
N LEU A 208 6.65 8.88 -2.13
CA LEU A 208 6.99 7.47 -2.26
C LEU A 208 7.54 6.89 -0.95
N ALA A 209 8.42 7.63 -0.27
CA ALA A 209 9.02 7.24 0.99
C ALA A 209 8.01 7.06 2.15
N ASN A 210 6.81 7.64 2.05
CA ASN A 210 5.78 7.46 3.07
C ASN A 210 5.04 6.12 2.91
N VAL A 211 4.91 5.61 1.68
CA VAL A 211 3.97 4.53 1.35
C VAL A 211 4.61 3.28 0.76
N PHE A 212 5.87 3.35 0.30
CA PHE A 212 6.54 2.22 -0.34
C PHE A 212 7.82 1.78 0.42
N PRO A 213 7.98 0.48 0.69
CA PRO A 213 9.10 -0.05 1.46
C PRO A 213 10.39 -0.13 0.62
N PRO A 214 11.57 -0.15 1.27
CA PRO A 214 11.75 -0.15 2.74
C PRO A 214 11.58 1.22 3.43
N ALA A 215 11.59 2.34 2.71
CA ALA A 215 11.49 3.69 3.30
C ALA A 215 10.19 3.90 4.11
N SER A 216 9.05 3.35 3.67
CA SER A 216 7.79 3.46 4.42
C SER A 216 7.87 2.90 5.84
N ASN A 217 8.76 1.94 6.11
CA ASN A 217 8.86 1.24 7.39
C ASN A 217 9.41 2.11 8.54
N PHE A 218 9.85 3.32 8.20
CA PHE A 218 10.36 4.33 9.11
C PHE A 218 9.32 5.40 9.47
N ASN A 219 8.12 5.36 8.87
CA ASN A 219 7.08 6.37 9.10
C ASN A 219 6.17 6.07 10.31
N GLY A 220 6.18 4.85 10.84
CA GLY A 220 5.19 4.43 11.83
C GLY A 220 3.77 4.52 11.24
N GLU A 221 2.83 5.04 12.03
CA GLU A 221 1.51 5.40 11.52
C GLU A 221 1.60 6.59 10.57
N LEU A 222 0.92 6.56 9.43
CA LEU A 222 0.94 7.65 8.47
C LEU A 222 -0.41 8.37 8.45
N VAL A 223 -0.38 9.69 8.65
CA VAL A 223 -1.56 10.56 8.50
C VAL A 223 -1.29 11.57 7.38
N VAL A 224 -2.18 11.63 6.40
CA VAL A 224 -2.13 12.62 5.31
C VAL A 224 -3.05 13.78 5.66
N ALA A 225 -2.48 14.94 5.94
CA ALA A 225 -3.17 16.16 6.32
C ALA A 225 -3.37 17.09 5.11
N ASN A 226 -4.61 17.46 4.83
CA ASN A 226 -4.89 18.51 3.84
C ASN A 226 -4.58 19.90 4.41
N ILE A 227 -3.75 20.68 3.71
CA ILE A 227 -3.28 22.00 4.13
C ILE A 227 -3.80 23.14 3.23
N GLY A 228 -4.73 22.85 2.32
CA GLY A 228 -5.42 23.86 1.52
C GLY A 228 -5.07 23.89 0.03
N SER A 229 -4.23 22.97 -0.46
CA SER A 229 -3.97 22.83 -1.90
C SER A 229 -5.24 22.34 -2.62
N PRO A 230 -5.72 23.01 -3.69
CA PRO A 230 -6.88 22.58 -4.45
C PRO A 230 -6.72 21.18 -5.06
N ARG A 231 -7.77 20.35 -4.93
CA ARG A 231 -7.75 18.95 -5.37
C ARG A 231 -7.46 18.80 -6.87
N GLU A 232 -7.97 19.72 -7.70
CA GLU A 232 -7.71 19.76 -9.15
C GLU A 232 -6.21 19.79 -9.48
N LEU A 233 -5.39 20.52 -8.71
CA LEU A 233 -3.95 20.60 -8.95
C LEU A 233 -3.25 19.27 -8.68
N ILE A 234 -3.73 18.53 -7.69
CA ILE A 234 -3.24 17.19 -7.36
C ILE A 234 -3.66 16.22 -8.46
N ASP A 235 -4.94 16.20 -8.82
CA ASP A 235 -5.48 15.27 -9.81
C ASP A 235 -4.90 15.50 -11.22
N ASN A 236 -4.51 16.74 -11.54
CA ASN A 236 -3.85 17.10 -12.82
C ASN A 236 -2.33 16.92 -12.84
N SER A 237 -1.69 16.50 -11.73
CA SER A 237 -0.25 16.23 -11.73
C SER A 237 0.13 15.05 -12.66
N SER A 238 1.39 15.00 -13.11
CA SER A 238 1.89 13.95 -14.00
C SER A 238 1.94 12.56 -13.37
N SER A 239 1.87 12.44 -12.04
CA SER A 239 2.08 11.16 -11.37
C SER A 239 1.08 10.10 -11.79
N GLN A 240 1.63 8.93 -12.12
CA GLN A 240 0.93 7.67 -12.42
C GLN A 240 1.13 6.64 -11.30
N THR A 241 1.41 7.10 -10.08
CA THR A 241 1.57 6.26 -8.91
C THR A 241 0.56 6.65 -7.85
N PHE A 242 -0.12 5.66 -7.29
CA PHE A 242 -1.22 5.84 -6.36
C PHE A 242 -1.05 4.91 -5.15
N VAL A 243 -1.77 5.21 -4.08
CA VAL A 243 -2.04 4.30 -2.98
C VAL A 243 -3.55 4.06 -2.91
N ALA A 244 -3.95 2.82 -2.72
CA ALA A 244 -5.36 2.46 -2.54
C ALA A 244 -5.87 2.99 -1.20
N GLU A 245 -7.14 3.42 -1.16
CA GLU A 245 -7.80 3.96 0.02
C GLU A 245 -9.05 3.17 0.38
N LYS A 246 -9.52 3.34 1.63
CA LYS A 246 -10.79 2.76 2.09
C LYS A 246 -11.93 3.06 1.12
N ARG A 247 -12.01 4.30 0.62
CA ARG A 247 -13.05 4.74 -0.34
C ARG A 247 -13.05 3.95 -1.64
N ASP A 248 -11.91 3.46 -2.11
CA ASP A 248 -11.84 2.68 -3.36
C ASP A 248 -12.55 1.33 -3.21
N ALA A 249 -12.35 0.69 -2.05
CA ALA A 249 -13.06 -0.54 -1.70
C ALA A 249 -14.56 -0.27 -1.47
N GLN A 250 -14.93 0.85 -0.85
CA GLN A 250 -16.33 1.23 -0.61
C GLN A 250 -17.07 1.54 -1.92
N ASP A 251 -16.45 2.30 -2.82
CA ASP A 251 -17.01 2.64 -4.13
C ASP A 251 -17.21 1.37 -4.96
N TRP A 252 -16.27 0.43 -4.93
CA TRP A 252 -16.43 -0.86 -5.58
C TRP A 252 -17.60 -1.69 -4.98
N LEU A 253 -17.71 -1.73 -3.65
CA LEU A 253 -18.83 -2.41 -2.97
C LEU A 253 -20.19 -1.80 -3.34
N ASN A 254 -20.26 -0.47 -3.45
CA ASN A 254 -21.48 0.23 -3.88
C ASN A 254 -21.83 -0.07 -5.35
N LYS A 255 -20.82 -0.09 -6.24
CA LYS A 255 -21.03 -0.42 -7.66
C LYS A 255 -21.48 -1.88 -7.87
N THR A 256 -21.08 -2.79 -6.99
CA THR A 256 -21.38 -4.24 -7.09
C THR A 256 -22.45 -4.72 -6.11
N GLU A 257 -23.22 -3.80 -5.52
CA GLU A 257 -24.24 -4.10 -4.51
C GLU A 257 -25.24 -5.17 -4.99
N VAL A 258 -25.58 -6.10 -4.09
CA VAL A 258 -26.60 -7.12 -4.33
C VAL A 258 -27.99 -6.49 -4.25
N ARG A 259 -28.69 -6.46 -5.39
CA ARG A 259 -30.04 -5.89 -5.53
C ARG A 259 -31.15 -6.93 -5.31
N THR A 260 -32.38 -6.48 -5.06
CA THR A 260 -33.53 -7.37 -4.82
C THR A 260 -33.89 -8.29 -5.99
N ASP A 261 -33.52 -7.92 -7.21
CA ASP A 261 -33.68 -8.70 -8.44
C ASP A 261 -32.46 -9.57 -8.79
N SER A 262 -31.43 -9.59 -7.93
CA SER A 262 -30.21 -10.35 -8.16
C SER A 262 -30.44 -11.86 -8.02
N TYR A 263 -29.95 -12.63 -8.98
CA TYR A 263 -29.91 -14.10 -8.95
C TYR A 263 -28.50 -14.60 -9.26
N LYS A 264 -28.28 -15.91 -9.13
CA LYS A 264 -26.93 -16.51 -9.18
C LYS A 264 -26.07 -16.14 -10.40
N LYS A 265 -26.66 -15.84 -11.58
CA LYS A 265 -25.88 -15.42 -12.75
C LYS A 265 -25.60 -13.91 -12.78
N THR A 266 -26.51 -13.07 -12.27
CA THR A 266 -26.27 -11.61 -12.19
C THR A 266 -25.30 -11.25 -11.08
N ARG A 267 -25.07 -12.17 -10.14
CA ARG A 267 -23.97 -12.08 -9.15
C ARG A 267 -22.63 -12.61 -9.68
N GLY A 268 -22.57 -12.98 -10.96
CA GLY A 268 -21.37 -13.46 -11.63
C GLY A 268 -21.05 -14.92 -11.37
N THR A 269 -20.30 -15.49 -12.30
CA THR A 269 -19.94 -16.90 -12.35
C THR A 269 -18.45 -17.06 -12.56
N ALA A 270 -17.82 -17.91 -11.76
CA ALA A 270 -16.38 -18.14 -11.79
C ALA A 270 -16.04 -19.61 -12.00
N LEU A 271 -14.98 -19.87 -12.76
CA LEU A 271 -14.35 -21.17 -12.88
C LEU A 271 -12.93 -21.14 -12.33
N ILE A 272 -12.63 -22.03 -11.39
CA ILE A 272 -11.30 -22.20 -10.83
C ILE A 272 -10.68 -23.46 -11.42
N ILE A 273 -9.63 -23.34 -12.21
CA ILE A 273 -8.82 -24.45 -12.73
C ILE A 273 -7.55 -24.55 -11.91
N ALA A 274 -7.52 -25.51 -10.99
CA ALA A 274 -6.48 -25.60 -9.97
C ALA A 274 -6.28 -27.05 -9.52
N GLY A 275 -5.20 -27.26 -8.79
CA GLY A 275 -4.88 -28.49 -8.11
C GLY A 275 -4.28 -29.58 -9.00
N SER A 276 -3.68 -30.53 -8.32
CA SER A 276 -3.09 -31.75 -8.85
C SER A 276 -3.04 -32.78 -7.74
N LYS A 277 -2.55 -33.99 -8.03
CA LYS A 277 -2.39 -35.09 -7.07
C LYS A 277 -1.76 -34.65 -5.74
N ASN A 278 -0.73 -33.81 -5.80
CA ASN A 278 0.01 -33.37 -4.61
C ASN A 278 -0.46 -32.01 -4.06
N TYR A 279 -1.22 -31.25 -4.85
CA TYR A 279 -1.62 -29.87 -4.52
C TYR A 279 -3.13 -29.64 -4.54
N SER A 280 -3.93 -30.65 -4.16
CA SER A 280 -5.39 -30.53 -4.06
C SER A 280 -5.86 -29.42 -3.10
N GLY A 281 -5.05 -29.10 -2.08
CA GLY A 281 -5.29 -28.00 -1.15
C GLY A 281 -5.37 -26.63 -1.82
N ALA A 282 -4.61 -26.40 -2.90
CA ALA A 282 -4.61 -25.14 -3.63
C ALA A 282 -5.98 -24.87 -4.28
N ALA A 283 -6.58 -25.91 -4.89
CA ALA A 283 -7.93 -25.85 -5.46
C ALA A 283 -8.99 -25.58 -4.39
N ILE A 284 -8.87 -26.20 -3.21
CA ILE A 284 -9.80 -26.01 -2.09
C ILE A 284 -9.75 -24.56 -1.58
N LEU A 285 -8.55 -24.02 -1.37
CA LEU A 285 -8.35 -22.65 -0.90
C LEU A 285 -8.91 -21.64 -1.89
N ALA A 286 -8.53 -21.73 -3.16
CA ALA A 286 -8.97 -20.81 -4.20
C ALA A 286 -10.49 -20.86 -4.42
N ALA A 287 -11.08 -22.06 -4.51
CA ALA A 287 -12.52 -22.21 -4.74
C ALA A 287 -13.36 -21.69 -3.55
N ASN A 288 -12.97 -22.04 -2.33
CA ASN A 288 -13.68 -21.58 -1.14
C ASN A 288 -13.54 -20.06 -0.95
N ALA A 289 -12.36 -19.50 -1.24
CA ALA A 289 -12.14 -18.06 -1.18
C ALA A 289 -12.97 -17.30 -2.23
N CYS A 290 -13.05 -17.84 -3.45
CA CYS A 290 -13.88 -17.28 -4.51
C CYS A 290 -15.37 -17.22 -4.14
N PHE A 291 -15.91 -18.31 -3.59
CA PHE A 291 -17.30 -18.33 -3.16
C PHE A 291 -17.54 -17.40 -1.96
N ALA A 292 -16.67 -17.45 -0.94
CA ALA A 292 -16.77 -16.58 0.23
C ALA A 292 -16.65 -15.09 -0.10
N ALA A 293 -15.92 -14.76 -1.16
CA ALA A 293 -15.77 -13.39 -1.66
C ALA A 293 -17.02 -12.82 -2.33
N GLY A 294 -18.06 -13.64 -2.60
CA GLY A 294 -19.39 -13.18 -3.01
C GLY A 294 -19.83 -13.56 -4.42
N ALA A 295 -19.06 -14.39 -5.14
CA ALA A 295 -19.43 -14.89 -6.47
C ALA A 295 -20.77 -15.65 -6.44
N GLY A 296 -21.63 -15.40 -7.43
CA GLY A 296 -22.97 -16.00 -7.50
C GLY A 296 -22.98 -17.50 -7.80
N MET A 297 -22.01 -17.99 -8.57
CA MET A 297 -21.81 -19.42 -8.84
C MET A 297 -20.32 -19.70 -9.03
N VAL A 298 -19.82 -20.75 -8.37
CA VAL A 298 -18.41 -21.17 -8.49
C VAL A 298 -18.36 -22.62 -8.95
N SER A 299 -17.58 -22.87 -10.01
CA SER A 299 -17.16 -24.21 -10.40
C SER A 299 -15.67 -24.36 -10.16
N VAL A 300 -15.24 -25.52 -9.68
CA VAL A 300 -13.83 -25.89 -9.57
C VAL A 300 -13.55 -27.09 -10.48
N GLY A 301 -12.63 -26.88 -11.41
CA GLY A 301 -12.07 -27.89 -12.29
C GLY A 301 -10.75 -28.40 -11.75
N VAL A 302 -10.62 -29.72 -11.65
CA VAL A 302 -9.43 -30.41 -11.13
C VAL A 302 -9.15 -31.68 -11.95
N PRO A 303 -7.96 -32.29 -11.86
CA PRO A 303 -7.73 -33.63 -12.43
C PRO A 303 -8.69 -34.66 -11.80
N GLU A 304 -9.23 -35.58 -12.61
CA GLU A 304 -10.29 -36.50 -12.16
C GLU A 304 -9.89 -37.30 -10.89
N SER A 305 -8.63 -37.72 -10.76
CA SER A 305 -8.16 -38.47 -9.58
C SER A 305 -8.30 -37.73 -8.25
N VAL A 306 -8.27 -36.39 -8.25
CA VAL A 306 -8.39 -35.58 -7.03
C VAL A 306 -9.78 -34.99 -6.81
N ARG A 307 -10.70 -35.17 -7.77
CA ARG A 307 -12.05 -34.61 -7.71
C ARG A 307 -12.79 -34.96 -6.43
N GLY A 308 -12.73 -36.23 -6.01
CA GLY A 308 -13.38 -36.69 -4.77
C GLY A 308 -12.81 -36.04 -3.50
N ILE A 309 -11.50 -35.82 -3.44
CA ILE A 309 -10.82 -35.17 -2.31
C ILE A 309 -11.26 -33.71 -2.21
N VAL A 310 -11.26 -33.01 -3.34
CA VAL A 310 -11.65 -31.60 -3.42
C VAL A 310 -13.14 -31.45 -3.08
N ALA A 311 -14.01 -32.27 -3.67
CA ALA A 311 -15.45 -32.28 -3.40
C ALA A 311 -15.78 -32.47 -1.91
N ALA A 312 -14.97 -33.23 -1.17
CA ALA A 312 -15.18 -33.45 0.26
C ALA A 312 -14.74 -32.29 1.16
N LYS A 313 -14.05 -31.27 0.63
CA LYS A 313 -13.41 -30.19 1.41
C LYS A 313 -13.80 -28.78 0.96
N VAL A 314 -14.34 -28.62 -0.24
CA VAL A 314 -14.94 -27.37 -0.67
C VAL A 314 -16.29 -27.14 0.01
N LEU A 315 -16.79 -25.91 -0.03
CA LEU A 315 -18.15 -25.57 0.38
C LEU A 315 -19.17 -26.33 -0.48
N ASN A 316 -20.30 -26.72 0.11
CA ASN A 316 -21.31 -27.59 -0.50
C ASN A 316 -21.91 -27.00 -1.78
N GLU A 317 -21.88 -25.68 -1.91
CA GLU A 317 -22.43 -24.91 -3.03
C GLU A 317 -21.52 -24.92 -4.27
N ILE A 318 -20.26 -25.35 -4.13
CA ILE A 318 -19.26 -25.32 -5.19
C ILE A 318 -19.39 -26.55 -6.08
N ILE A 319 -19.50 -26.32 -7.40
CA ILE A 319 -19.66 -27.39 -8.38
C ILE A 319 -18.28 -27.97 -8.73
N THR A 320 -18.07 -29.26 -8.52
CA THR A 320 -16.80 -29.92 -8.87
C THR A 320 -16.86 -30.60 -10.24
N ARG A 321 -15.82 -30.35 -11.05
CA ARG A 321 -15.60 -30.94 -12.38
C ARG A 321 -14.25 -31.63 -12.39
N GLY A 322 -14.23 -32.84 -12.91
CA GLY A 322 -12.97 -33.54 -13.18
C GLY A 322 -12.63 -33.47 -14.66
N PHE A 323 -11.35 -33.41 -14.95
CA PHE A 323 -10.80 -33.29 -16.30
C PHE A 323 -9.74 -34.35 -16.55
N SER A 324 -9.44 -34.56 -17.84
CA SER A 324 -8.37 -35.45 -18.30
C SER A 324 -7.04 -35.10 -17.64
N GLU A 325 -6.32 -36.13 -17.21
CA GLU A 325 -5.13 -36.00 -16.39
C GLU A 325 -3.93 -36.79 -16.92
N THR A 326 -2.72 -36.34 -16.58
CA THR A 326 -1.48 -37.06 -16.86
C THR A 326 -1.32 -38.24 -15.88
N LYS A 327 -0.36 -39.13 -16.14
CA LYS A 327 -0.04 -40.25 -15.22
C LYS A 327 0.36 -39.78 -13.81
N ASN A 328 0.78 -38.53 -13.68
CA ASN A 328 1.17 -37.93 -12.40
C ASN A 328 -0.01 -37.30 -11.66
N GLY A 329 -1.22 -37.31 -12.23
CA GLY A 329 -2.42 -36.67 -11.68
C GLY A 329 -2.37 -35.14 -11.75
N ALA A 330 -1.79 -34.61 -12.82
CA ALA A 330 -1.86 -33.20 -13.21
C ALA A 330 -2.75 -33.04 -14.45
N PHE A 331 -3.09 -31.81 -14.87
CA PHE A 331 -3.90 -31.61 -16.08
C PHE A 331 -3.18 -32.09 -17.34
N ALA A 332 -3.87 -32.84 -18.19
CA ALA A 332 -3.36 -33.22 -19.50
C ALA A 332 -3.80 -32.24 -20.59
N GLU A 333 -3.01 -32.17 -21.66
CA GLU A 333 -3.32 -31.39 -22.88
C GLU A 333 -4.69 -31.77 -23.48
N SER A 334 -5.12 -33.03 -23.36
CA SER A 334 -6.45 -33.46 -23.81
C SER A 334 -7.61 -32.80 -23.07
N ALA A 335 -7.37 -32.10 -21.94
CA ALA A 335 -8.39 -31.34 -21.22
C ALA A 335 -8.66 -29.94 -21.81
N VAL A 336 -7.80 -29.43 -22.71
CA VAL A 336 -7.89 -28.04 -23.23
C VAL A 336 -9.27 -27.72 -23.77
N LYS A 337 -9.80 -28.58 -24.65
CA LYS A 337 -11.10 -28.38 -25.29
C LYS A 337 -12.23 -28.28 -24.26
N ASP A 338 -12.32 -29.22 -23.33
CA ASP A 338 -13.38 -29.26 -22.33
C ASP A 338 -13.32 -28.07 -21.38
N VAL A 339 -12.11 -27.62 -21.03
CA VAL A 339 -11.89 -26.44 -20.19
C VAL A 339 -12.29 -25.16 -20.91
N LEU A 340 -11.93 -24.99 -22.19
CA LEU A 340 -12.35 -23.83 -22.98
C LEU A 340 -13.87 -23.78 -23.15
N GLU A 341 -14.52 -24.91 -23.47
CA GLU A 341 -15.97 -24.99 -23.60
C GLU A 341 -16.72 -24.67 -22.29
N LEU A 342 -16.15 -25.02 -21.14
CA LEU A 342 -16.70 -24.64 -19.84
C LEU A 342 -16.42 -23.17 -19.52
N SER A 343 -15.23 -22.67 -19.84
CA SER A 343 -14.80 -21.29 -19.59
C SER A 343 -15.70 -20.27 -20.30
N GLU A 344 -16.16 -20.57 -21.52
CA GLU A 344 -17.09 -19.72 -22.29
C GLU A 344 -18.45 -19.50 -21.61
N LYS A 345 -18.80 -20.34 -20.63
CA LYS A 345 -20.08 -20.24 -19.89
C LYS A 345 -19.94 -19.46 -18.58
N MET A 346 -18.76 -18.91 -18.32
CA MET A 346 -18.38 -18.28 -17.07
C MET A 346 -17.97 -16.84 -17.35
N ASP A 347 -18.06 -15.98 -16.34
CA ASP A 347 -17.68 -14.57 -16.47
C ASP A 347 -16.16 -14.37 -16.25
N ILE A 348 -15.55 -15.21 -15.43
CA ILE A 348 -14.11 -15.18 -15.12
C ILE A 348 -13.56 -16.59 -14.90
N VAL A 349 -12.31 -16.81 -15.32
CA VAL A 349 -11.55 -18.04 -14.99
C VAL A 349 -10.33 -17.67 -14.14
N ALA A 350 -10.08 -18.43 -13.08
CA ALA A 350 -8.78 -18.42 -12.40
C ALA A 350 -8.03 -19.71 -12.73
N LEU A 351 -6.76 -19.61 -13.12
CA LEU A 351 -5.94 -20.72 -13.59
C LEU A 351 -4.57 -20.68 -12.91
N GLY A 352 -4.09 -21.82 -12.38
CA GLY A 352 -2.66 -21.97 -12.08
C GLY A 352 -2.30 -22.43 -10.67
N CYS A 353 -3.19 -22.30 -9.70
CA CYS A 353 -2.92 -22.74 -8.31
C CYS A 353 -2.67 -24.26 -8.24
N GLY A 354 -1.43 -24.69 -7.99
CA GLY A 354 -1.08 -26.08 -7.75
C GLY A 354 -1.22 -27.03 -8.95
N LEU A 355 -1.00 -26.54 -10.18
CA LEU A 355 -1.10 -27.37 -11.39
C LEU A 355 0.09 -28.32 -11.58
N THR A 356 1.22 -28.08 -10.92
CA THR A 356 2.50 -28.78 -11.14
C THR A 356 3.09 -28.44 -12.52
N SER A 357 3.62 -27.23 -12.68
CA SER A 357 4.15 -26.76 -13.97
C SER A 357 5.40 -27.49 -14.45
N ASP A 358 5.95 -28.46 -13.71
CA ASP A 358 7.10 -29.27 -14.17
C ASP A 358 6.69 -30.37 -15.16
N ASP A 359 5.39 -30.68 -15.28
CA ASP A 359 4.85 -31.61 -16.28
C ASP A 359 4.63 -30.89 -17.63
N GLU A 360 5.31 -31.35 -18.69
CA GLU A 360 5.22 -30.73 -20.02
C GLU A 360 3.80 -30.74 -20.61
N SER A 361 3.00 -31.78 -20.35
CA SER A 361 1.62 -31.80 -20.83
C SER A 361 0.76 -30.76 -20.12
N THR A 362 1.03 -30.53 -18.84
CA THR A 362 0.38 -29.46 -18.07
C THR A 362 0.82 -28.08 -18.55
N LYS A 363 2.10 -27.89 -18.91
CA LYS A 363 2.56 -26.62 -19.51
C LYS A 363 1.84 -26.34 -20.84
N SER A 364 1.78 -27.32 -21.73
CA SER A 364 1.05 -27.22 -23.00
C SER A 364 -0.43 -26.89 -22.75
N PHE A 365 -1.08 -27.61 -21.83
CA PHE A 365 -2.46 -27.35 -21.43
C PHE A 365 -2.68 -25.90 -21.00
N VAL A 366 -1.85 -25.36 -20.08
CA VAL A 366 -1.99 -23.98 -19.61
C VAL A 366 -1.80 -23.00 -20.76
N ARG A 367 -0.74 -23.16 -21.56
CA ARG A 367 -0.42 -22.24 -22.65
C ARG A 367 -1.55 -22.19 -23.67
N GLU A 368 -2.07 -23.34 -24.09
CA GLU A 368 -3.18 -23.41 -25.05
C GLU A 368 -4.48 -22.82 -24.51
N VAL A 369 -4.81 -23.04 -23.23
CA VAL A 369 -5.99 -22.45 -22.59
C VAL A 369 -5.91 -20.92 -22.55
N VAL A 370 -4.74 -20.36 -22.20
CA VAL A 370 -4.56 -18.90 -22.09
C VAL A 370 -4.52 -18.23 -23.46
N GLU A 371 -3.86 -18.86 -24.43
CA GLU A 371 -3.75 -18.35 -25.81
C GLU A 371 -5.11 -18.37 -26.53
N ASN A 372 -5.92 -19.40 -26.32
CA ASN A 372 -7.24 -19.56 -26.96
C ASN A 372 -8.42 -19.09 -26.09
N ARG A 373 -8.15 -18.33 -25.03
CA ARG A 373 -9.19 -17.88 -24.09
C ARG A 373 -10.25 -17.02 -24.79
N LYS A 374 -11.50 -17.19 -24.36
CA LYS A 374 -12.63 -16.32 -24.75
C LYS A 374 -13.32 -15.67 -23.55
N THR A 375 -12.73 -15.86 -22.38
CA THR A 375 -13.21 -15.35 -21.09
C THR A 375 -12.03 -14.65 -20.42
N PRO A 376 -12.24 -13.54 -19.70
CA PRO A 376 -11.19 -12.93 -18.89
C PRO A 376 -10.57 -13.96 -17.92
N MET A 377 -9.27 -13.80 -17.61
CA MET A 377 -8.54 -14.78 -16.80
C MET A 377 -7.64 -14.14 -15.74
N VAL A 378 -7.63 -14.74 -14.55
CA VAL A 378 -6.60 -14.55 -13.51
C VAL A 378 -5.62 -15.71 -13.57
N ILE A 379 -4.33 -15.44 -13.68
CA ILE A 379 -3.28 -16.46 -13.71
C ILE A 379 -2.34 -16.29 -12.52
N ASP A 380 -2.15 -17.39 -11.78
CA ASP A 380 -1.28 -17.44 -10.60
C ASP A 380 -0.34 -18.66 -10.63
N ALA A 381 0.68 -18.65 -9.77
CA ALA A 381 1.49 -19.81 -9.43
C ALA A 381 2.03 -20.62 -10.64
N ASP A 382 1.70 -21.92 -10.72
CA ASP A 382 2.15 -22.80 -11.80
C ASP A 382 1.61 -22.39 -13.17
N GLY A 383 0.47 -21.69 -13.20
CA GLY A 383 -0.04 -21.07 -14.42
C GLY A 383 0.93 -20.02 -14.96
N LEU A 384 1.50 -19.19 -14.08
CA LEU A 384 2.51 -18.19 -14.45
C LEU A 384 3.83 -18.85 -14.87
N ASN A 385 4.24 -19.91 -14.18
CA ASN A 385 5.47 -20.65 -14.52
C ASN A 385 5.34 -21.33 -15.90
N ALA A 386 4.16 -21.87 -16.25
CA ALA A 386 3.92 -22.53 -17.53
C ALA A 386 3.93 -21.58 -18.74
N ILE A 387 3.63 -20.30 -18.52
CA ILE A 387 3.65 -19.25 -19.56
C ILE A 387 4.88 -18.34 -19.47
N ALA A 388 5.91 -18.74 -18.70
CA ALA A 388 7.16 -18.01 -18.60
C ALA A 388 8.20 -18.53 -19.63
N PRO A 389 8.98 -17.66 -20.30
CA PRO A 389 8.86 -16.21 -20.31
C PRO A 389 7.57 -15.75 -20.99
N PHE A 390 7.02 -14.63 -20.53
CA PHE A 390 5.71 -14.17 -20.96
C PHE A 390 5.77 -13.51 -22.33
N ASP A 391 5.06 -14.09 -23.29
CA ASP A 391 5.00 -13.66 -24.69
C ASP A 391 3.57 -13.53 -25.22
N LEU A 392 2.59 -13.55 -24.33
CA LEU A 392 1.17 -13.36 -24.65
C LEU A 392 0.75 -11.89 -24.46
N GLU A 393 -0.49 -11.58 -24.84
CA GLU A 393 -1.07 -10.23 -24.71
C GLU A 393 -2.50 -10.27 -24.15
N GLY A 394 -2.82 -9.30 -23.30
CA GLY A 394 -4.19 -9.02 -22.87
C GLY A 394 -4.97 -8.19 -23.88
N SER A 395 -6.26 -7.97 -23.64
CA SER A 395 -7.07 -7.04 -24.43
C SER A 395 -8.09 -6.31 -23.56
N GLY A 396 -8.65 -5.23 -24.10
CA GLY A 396 -9.69 -4.45 -23.43
C GLY A 396 -10.89 -5.28 -22.98
N ASN A 397 -11.36 -6.19 -23.85
CA ASN A 397 -12.55 -7.03 -23.65
C ASN A 397 -12.24 -8.43 -23.08
N LEU A 398 -10.99 -8.87 -23.12
CA LEU A 398 -10.51 -10.10 -22.49
C LEU A 398 -9.31 -9.79 -21.57
N PRO A 399 -9.54 -9.03 -20.47
CA PRO A 399 -8.49 -8.71 -19.52
C PRO A 399 -7.77 -9.97 -19.03
N LEU A 400 -6.45 -9.84 -18.94
CA LEU A 400 -5.58 -10.86 -18.39
C LEU A 400 -4.92 -10.29 -17.14
N ILE A 401 -5.17 -10.95 -16.01
CA ILE A 401 -4.67 -10.55 -14.70
C ILE A 401 -3.59 -11.54 -14.28
N LEU A 402 -2.38 -11.08 -14.05
CA LEU A 402 -1.27 -11.92 -13.60
C LEU A 402 -0.93 -11.59 -12.15
N THR A 403 -0.75 -12.59 -11.30
CA THR A 403 -0.52 -12.38 -9.85
C THR A 403 0.85 -12.87 -9.36
N PRO A 404 1.99 -12.55 -10.01
CA PRO A 404 3.29 -13.10 -9.63
C PRO A 404 3.80 -12.57 -8.28
N HIS A 405 4.49 -13.42 -7.53
CA HIS A 405 5.50 -12.96 -6.58
C HIS A 405 6.80 -12.59 -7.30
N ILE A 406 7.79 -12.02 -6.59
CA ILE A 406 9.01 -11.48 -7.22
C ILE A 406 9.77 -12.51 -8.10
N GLY A 407 9.95 -13.74 -7.61
CA GLY A 407 10.58 -14.82 -8.38
C GLY A 407 9.79 -15.29 -9.61
N GLU A 408 8.45 -15.37 -9.53
CA GLU A 408 7.60 -15.64 -10.69
C GLU A 408 7.70 -14.50 -11.71
N PHE A 409 7.73 -13.25 -11.24
CA PHE A 409 7.86 -12.08 -12.11
C PHE A 409 9.20 -12.08 -12.87
N GLN A 410 10.30 -12.45 -12.21
CA GLN A 410 11.60 -12.61 -12.88
C GLN A 410 11.55 -13.68 -13.98
N ARG A 411 10.86 -14.80 -13.76
CA ARG A 411 10.65 -15.83 -14.78
C ARG A 411 9.83 -15.30 -15.95
N LEU A 412 8.73 -14.58 -15.69
CA LEU A 412 7.91 -13.96 -16.74
C LEU A 412 8.71 -12.96 -17.59
N LEU A 413 9.61 -12.20 -16.99
CA LEU A 413 10.50 -11.28 -17.72
C LEU A 413 11.48 -12.00 -18.66
N GLY A 414 11.75 -13.30 -18.44
CA GLY A 414 12.75 -14.05 -19.19
C GLY A 414 14.19 -13.57 -18.96
N THR A 415 14.43 -12.81 -17.89
CA THR A 415 15.76 -12.26 -17.57
C THR A 415 16.22 -12.72 -16.19
N LYS A 416 17.54 -12.82 -16.03
CA LYS A 416 18.16 -13.01 -14.70
C LYS A 416 18.32 -11.69 -13.93
N THR A 417 17.77 -10.59 -14.46
CA THR A 417 17.93 -9.27 -13.88
C THR A 417 17.16 -9.19 -12.56
N GLU A 418 17.82 -8.65 -11.55
CA GLU A 418 17.18 -8.35 -10.27
C GLU A 418 16.12 -7.26 -10.46
N VAL A 419 14.96 -7.45 -9.83
CA VAL A 419 13.87 -6.47 -9.88
C VAL A 419 14.18 -5.35 -8.88
N LYS A 420 14.92 -4.34 -9.33
CA LYS A 420 15.39 -3.23 -8.48
C LYS A 420 14.35 -2.13 -8.26
N ASP A 421 13.57 -1.83 -9.31
CA ASP A 421 12.50 -0.84 -9.26
C ASP A 421 11.17 -1.53 -9.59
N ARG A 422 10.51 -2.03 -8.54
CA ARG A 422 9.25 -2.78 -8.66
C ARG A 422 8.15 -1.96 -9.34
N ILE A 423 8.07 -0.66 -9.09
CA ILE A 423 7.01 0.19 -9.64
C ILE A 423 7.24 0.39 -11.14
N LYS A 424 8.46 0.81 -11.51
CA LYS A 424 8.80 1.02 -12.93
C LYS A 424 8.67 -0.28 -13.73
N MET A 425 9.22 -1.38 -13.23
CA MET A 425 9.19 -2.65 -13.95
C MET A 425 7.77 -3.23 -14.05
N ALA A 426 6.94 -3.08 -13.02
CA ALA A 426 5.53 -3.49 -13.08
C ALA A 426 4.75 -2.67 -14.12
N ARG A 427 4.96 -1.35 -14.15
CA ARG A 427 4.37 -0.44 -15.14
C ARG A 427 4.75 -0.83 -16.57
N GLU A 428 6.05 -0.94 -16.83
CA GLU A 428 6.57 -1.27 -18.16
C GLU A 428 6.08 -2.63 -18.64
N PHE A 429 6.06 -3.63 -17.75
CA PHE A 429 5.54 -4.96 -18.09
C PHE A 429 4.04 -4.94 -18.41
N SER A 430 3.25 -4.28 -17.58
CA SER A 430 1.80 -4.16 -17.74
C SER A 430 1.43 -3.44 -19.05
N GLN A 431 2.11 -2.33 -19.36
CA GLN A 431 1.92 -1.58 -20.61
C GLN A 431 2.34 -2.39 -21.84
N LYS A 432 3.52 -3.03 -21.79
CA LYS A 432 4.06 -3.80 -22.92
C LYS A 432 3.14 -4.95 -23.33
N HIS A 433 2.54 -5.61 -22.36
CA HIS A 433 1.78 -6.83 -22.56
C HIS A 433 0.25 -6.64 -22.48
N ASN A 434 -0.20 -5.41 -22.26
CA ASN A 434 -1.60 -5.06 -22.08
C ASN A 434 -2.32 -5.92 -21.02
N VAL A 435 -1.64 -6.19 -19.89
CA VAL A 435 -2.15 -7.01 -18.78
C VAL A 435 -2.32 -6.18 -17.51
N ILE A 436 -3.21 -6.59 -16.62
CA ILE A 436 -3.22 -6.10 -15.24
C ILE A 436 -2.26 -6.96 -14.43
N LEU A 437 -1.24 -6.34 -13.84
CA LEU A 437 -0.20 -7.05 -13.09
C LEU A 437 -0.37 -6.79 -11.59
N VAL A 438 -0.62 -7.84 -10.82
CA VAL A 438 -0.56 -7.84 -9.36
C VAL A 438 0.80 -8.37 -8.92
N LEU A 439 1.76 -7.48 -8.67
CA LEU A 439 3.09 -7.86 -8.20
C LEU A 439 3.11 -7.99 -6.67
N LYS A 440 2.99 -9.25 -6.20
CA LYS A 440 2.94 -9.61 -4.79
C LYS A 440 4.27 -9.32 -4.09
N GLY A 441 4.20 -8.79 -2.88
CA GLY A 441 5.34 -8.47 -2.01
C GLY A 441 4.93 -7.57 -0.85
N GLU A 442 5.91 -7.08 -0.09
CA GLU A 442 5.67 -6.03 0.91
C GLU A 442 5.12 -4.79 0.20
N ARG A 443 3.90 -4.38 0.56
CA ARG A 443 3.03 -3.50 -0.25
C ARG A 443 2.91 -4.00 -1.69
N SER A 444 1.92 -4.87 -1.93
CA SER A 444 1.67 -5.39 -3.27
C SER A 444 1.28 -4.27 -4.24
N LEU A 445 1.67 -4.40 -5.50
CA LEU A 445 1.41 -3.41 -6.54
C LEU A 445 0.35 -3.93 -7.51
N VAL A 446 -0.54 -3.06 -7.97
CA VAL A 446 -1.42 -3.32 -9.11
C VAL A 446 -1.03 -2.35 -10.23
N ALA A 447 -0.51 -2.86 -11.35
CA ALA A 447 -0.19 -2.07 -12.52
C ALA A 447 -1.21 -2.31 -13.64
N ALA A 448 -1.65 -1.22 -14.29
CA ALA A 448 -2.58 -1.24 -15.40
C ALA A 448 -1.90 -0.90 -16.74
N PRO A 449 -2.47 -1.36 -17.87
CA PRO A 449 -1.97 -0.99 -19.20
C PRO A 449 -1.98 0.50 -19.50
N SER A 450 -2.76 1.30 -18.76
CA SER A 450 -2.76 2.77 -18.81
C SER A 450 -1.44 3.39 -18.33
N GLY A 451 -0.64 2.64 -17.56
CA GLY A 451 0.58 3.12 -16.90
C GLY A 451 0.39 3.42 -15.42
N GLU A 452 -0.84 3.36 -14.91
CA GLU A 452 -1.13 3.55 -13.49
C GLU A 452 -0.57 2.39 -12.67
N VAL A 453 0.03 2.72 -11.52
CA VAL A 453 0.49 1.74 -10.52
C VAL A 453 -0.06 2.11 -9.15
N VAL A 454 -0.76 1.17 -8.53
CA VAL A 454 -1.41 1.35 -7.23
C VAL A 454 -0.71 0.50 -6.19
N ILE A 455 -0.28 1.15 -5.12
CA ILE A 455 0.31 0.52 -3.94
C ILE A 455 -0.83 0.10 -3.01
N ASN A 456 -0.91 -1.18 -2.66
CA ASN A 456 -1.84 -1.66 -1.65
C ASN A 456 -1.27 -1.41 -0.25
N PRO A 457 -1.94 -0.60 0.61
CA PRO A 457 -1.42 -0.33 1.94
C PRO A 457 -1.83 -1.38 2.98
N THR A 458 -2.82 -2.22 2.71
CA THR A 458 -3.33 -3.18 3.70
C THR A 458 -2.55 -4.50 3.67
N GLY A 459 -2.63 -5.25 4.76
CA GLY A 459 -1.99 -6.54 4.91
C GLY A 459 -0.69 -6.48 5.73
N ASN A 460 -0.35 -7.61 6.34
CA ASN A 460 0.77 -7.77 7.25
C ASN A 460 1.65 -8.96 6.87
N ALA A 461 2.76 -9.13 7.58
CA ALA A 461 3.74 -10.18 7.32
C ALA A 461 3.16 -11.60 7.50
N GLY A 462 2.14 -11.78 8.34
CA GLY A 462 1.47 -13.06 8.58
C GLY A 462 0.77 -13.66 7.35
N ILE A 463 0.47 -12.83 6.34
CA ILE A 463 -0.04 -13.28 5.04
C ILE A 463 1.01 -14.09 4.27
N SER A 464 2.30 -13.99 4.59
CA SER A 464 3.41 -14.67 3.90
C SER A 464 3.52 -16.16 4.25
N ARG A 465 2.43 -16.91 4.08
CA ARG A 465 2.31 -18.35 4.31
C ARG A 465 1.80 -19.08 3.09
N ALA A 466 2.13 -20.37 3.01
CA ALA A 466 1.63 -21.24 1.96
C ALA A 466 0.10 -21.20 1.90
N GLY A 467 -0.45 -21.12 0.68
CA GLY A 467 -1.90 -21.03 0.44
C GLY A 467 -2.48 -19.61 0.42
N SER A 468 -1.75 -18.58 0.86
CA SER A 468 -2.25 -17.21 0.82
C SER A 468 -2.39 -16.70 -0.62
N GLY A 469 -1.49 -17.10 -1.52
CA GLY A 469 -1.61 -16.84 -2.96
C GLY A 469 -2.88 -17.45 -3.56
N ASP A 470 -3.14 -18.72 -3.27
CA ASP A 470 -4.35 -19.43 -3.74
C ASP A 470 -5.62 -18.74 -3.23
N THR A 471 -5.64 -18.34 -1.96
CA THR A 471 -6.76 -17.60 -1.36
C THR A 471 -6.95 -16.23 -2.02
N LEU A 472 -5.87 -15.49 -2.27
CA LEU A 472 -5.93 -14.21 -2.97
C LEU A 472 -6.46 -14.36 -4.40
N THR A 473 -5.99 -15.37 -5.14
CA THR A 473 -6.47 -15.69 -6.49
C THR A 473 -7.95 -15.99 -6.50
N GLY A 474 -8.44 -16.76 -5.51
CA GLY A 474 -9.87 -16.97 -5.29
C GLY A 474 -10.63 -15.67 -5.02
N ILE A 475 -10.14 -14.82 -4.12
CA ILE A 475 -10.77 -13.54 -3.78
C ILE A 475 -10.87 -12.64 -5.03
N ILE A 476 -9.78 -12.47 -5.77
CA ILE A 476 -9.76 -11.67 -7.00
C ILE A 476 -10.79 -12.21 -8.00
N ALA A 477 -10.84 -13.52 -8.21
CA ALA A 477 -11.82 -14.14 -9.11
C ALA A 477 -13.27 -13.92 -8.63
N GLY A 478 -13.54 -14.03 -7.33
CA GLY A 478 -14.88 -13.79 -6.77
C GLY A 478 -15.33 -12.34 -6.89
N PHE A 479 -14.41 -11.39 -6.76
CA PHE A 479 -14.66 -9.97 -6.96
C PHE A 479 -14.91 -9.66 -8.45
N LEU A 480 -14.06 -10.18 -9.35
CA LEU A 480 -14.24 -10.02 -10.79
C LEU A 480 -15.54 -10.64 -11.29
N ALA A 481 -15.95 -11.79 -10.74
CA ALA A 481 -17.25 -12.36 -11.04
C ALA A 481 -18.38 -11.37 -10.71
N GLN A 482 -18.40 -10.78 -9.52
CA GLN A 482 -19.41 -9.80 -9.12
C GLN A 482 -19.42 -8.57 -10.04
N THR A 483 -18.24 -8.04 -10.37
CA THR A 483 -18.12 -6.94 -11.33
C THR A 483 -18.68 -7.32 -12.69
N TYR A 484 -18.34 -8.50 -13.23
CA TYR A 484 -18.79 -8.90 -14.57
C TYR A 484 -20.25 -9.36 -14.63
N GLY A 485 -20.81 -9.80 -13.50
CA GLY A 485 -22.24 -10.07 -13.37
C GLY A 485 -23.10 -8.80 -13.39
N THR A 486 -22.53 -7.66 -12.97
CA THR A 486 -23.22 -6.37 -12.86
C THR A 486 -22.84 -5.37 -13.96
N GLN A 487 -21.65 -5.52 -14.55
CA GLN A 487 -21.03 -4.59 -15.49
C GLN A 487 -20.32 -5.37 -16.61
N LYS A 488 -20.11 -4.74 -17.78
CA LYS A 488 -19.36 -5.41 -18.86
C LYS A 488 -17.86 -5.51 -18.52
N PRO A 489 -17.18 -6.62 -18.87
CA PRO A 489 -15.73 -6.72 -18.76
C PRO A 489 -15.03 -5.62 -19.57
N ASN A 490 -14.20 -4.83 -18.90
CA ASN A 490 -13.29 -3.86 -19.49
C ASN A 490 -12.09 -3.63 -18.56
N LEU A 491 -10.99 -3.06 -19.06
CA LEU A 491 -9.77 -2.86 -18.26
C LEU A 491 -9.97 -1.96 -17.04
N GLU A 492 -10.77 -0.90 -17.14
CA GLU A 492 -11.03 0.07 -16.06
C GLU A 492 -11.71 -0.61 -14.87
N ASN A 493 -12.88 -1.21 -15.09
CA ASN A 493 -13.62 -1.93 -14.07
C ASN A 493 -12.83 -3.12 -13.51
N THR A 494 -12.04 -3.81 -14.35
CA THR A 494 -11.17 -4.91 -13.90
C THR A 494 -10.09 -4.39 -12.96
N PHE A 495 -9.43 -3.29 -13.34
CA PHE A 495 -8.38 -2.68 -12.54
C PHE A 495 -8.90 -2.17 -11.19
N GLU A 496 -10.00 -1.41 -11.19
CA GLU A 496 -10.67 -0.98 -9.95
C GLU A 496 -11.03 -2.17 -9.06
N THR A 497 -11.56 -3.26 -9.64
CA THR A 497 -11.92 -4.48 -8.92
C THR A 497 -10.71 -5.16 -8.30
N VAL A 498 -9.60 -5.26 -9.04
CA VAL A 498 -8.36 -5.87 -8.53
C VAL A 498 -7.78 -5.01 -7.40
N VAL A 499 -7.80 -3.69 -7.52
CA VAL A 499 -7.39 -2.77 -6.43
C VAL A 499 -8.25 -2.99 -5.18
N ALA A 500 -9.58 -3.03 -5.32
CA ALA A 500 -10.49 -3.29 -4.22
C ALA A 500 -10.29 -4.68 -3.61
N ALA A 501 -10.11 -5.71 -4.43
CA ALA A 501 -9.87 -7.08 -3.98
C ALA A 501 -8.59 -7.19 -3.15
N LEU A 502 -7.49 -6.55 -3.57
CA LEU A 502 -6.24 -6.52 -2.80
C LEU A 502 -6.38 -5.76 -1.48
N TYR A 503 -7.10 -4.63 -1.50
CA TYR A 503 -7.34 -3.84 -0.29
C TYR A 503 -8.16 -4.62 0.74
N ILE A 504 -9.27 -5.23 0.32
CA ILE A 504 -10.14 -6.00 1.20
C ILE A 504 -9.44 -7.28 1.68
N ALA A 505 -8.69 -7.97 0.81
CA ALA A 505 -7.94 -9.17 1.20
C ALA A 505 -6.83 -8.84 2.22
N GLY A 506 -6.12 -7.73 2.02
CA GLY A 506 -5.10 -7.27 2.97
C GLY A 506 -5.72 -6.90 4.32
N LEU A 507 -6.81 -6.13 4.31
CA LEU A 507 -7.51 -5.73 5.54
C LEU A 507 -8.10 -6.94 6.28
N ALA A 508 -8.60 -7.93 5.56
CA ALA A 508 -9.03 -9.20 6.16
C ALA A 508 -7.85 -9.96 6.81
N GLY A 509 -6.66 -9.86 6.21
CA GLY A 509 -5.42 -10.35 6.81
C GLY A 509 -5.02 -9.61 8.08
N ASP A 510 -5.22 -8.28 8.13
CA ASP A 510 -4.97 -7.46 9.32
C ASP A 510 -5.92 -7.83 10.46
N ILE A 511 -7.22 -7.95 10.19
CA ILE A 511 -8.22 -8.42 11.15
C ILE A 511 -7.89 -9.84 11.64
N ALA A 512 -7.44 -10.74 10.75
CA ALA A 512 -7.02 -12.08 11.14
C ALA A 512 -5.80 -12.07 12.07
N ALA A 513 -4.82 -11.18 11.82
CA ALA A 513 -3.66 -10.99 12.67
C ALA A 513 -4.03 -10.41 14.05
N GLU A 514 -5.00 -9.50 14.13
CA GLU A 514 -5.50 -9.00 15.43
C GLU A 514 -6.11 -10.13 16.27
N LYS A 515 -6.81 -11.07 15.64
CA LYS A 515 -7.48 -12.19 16.32
C LYS A 515 -6.55 -13.33 16.72
N LEU A 516 -5.57 -13.65 15.88
CA LEU A 516 -4.74 -14.87 16.02
C LEU A 516 -3.25 -14.59 16.18
N SER A 517 -2.79 -13.35 15.99
CA SER A 517 -1.40 -12.93 15.70
C SER A 517 -0.94 -13.22 14.27
N GLU A 518 -0.05 -12.37 13.75
CA GLU A 518 0.66 -12.58 12.48
C GLU A 518 1.37 -13.95 12.42
N ARG A 519 1.79 -14.47 13.58
CA ARG A 519 2.51 -15.74 13.68
C ARG A 519 1.59 -16.96 13.57
N LEU A 520 0.29 -16.88 13.86
CA LEU A 520 -0.59 -18.05 13.87
C LEU A 520 -1.65 -18.03 12.77
N MET A 521 -1.96 -16.87 12.20
CA MET A 521 -2.91 -16.78 11.11
C MET A 521 -2.53 -17.67 9.92
N SER A 522 -3.54 -18.13 9.20
CA SER A 522 -3.43 -18.95 7.99
C SER A 522 -4.22 -18.35 6.85
N ALA A 523 -4.02 -18.86 5.64
CA ALA A 523 -4.76 -18.43 4.45
C ALA A 523 -6.29 -18.56 4.62
N SER A 524 -6.76 -19.62 5.28
CA SER A 524 -8.18 -19.82 5.61
C SER A 524 -8.75 -18.72 6.51
N ASN A 525 -7.94 -18.17 7.41
CA ASN A 525 -8.40 -17.12 8.33
C ASN A 525 -8.61 -15.78 7.62
N ILE A 526 -7.84 -15.51 6.55
CA ILE A 526 -8.07 -14.34 5.68
C ILE A 526 -9.47 -14.43 5.06
N ARG A 527 -9.81 -15.58 4.47
CA ARG A 527 -11.16 -15.85 3.94
C ARG A 527 -12.24 -15.68 5.01
N GLU A 528 -12.03 -16.23 6.21
CA GLU A 528 -12.99 -16.15 7.31
C GLU A 528 -13.25 -14.71 7.79
N CYS A 529 -12.25 -13.82 7.67
CA CYS A 529 -12.37 -12.41 8.04
C CYS A 529 -12.98 -11.53 6.94
N LEU A 530 -13.25 -12.04 5.73
CA LEU A 530 -13.85 -11.26 4.64
C LEU A 530 -15.20 -10.64 5.02
N ASN A 531 -16.08 -11.41 5.69
CA ASN A 531 -17.40 -10.91 6.08
C ASN A 531 -17.29 -9.73 7.05
N GLU A 532 -16.42 -9.83 8.05
CA GLU A 532 -16.19 -8.73 9.01
C GLU A 532 -15.57 -7.52 8.34
N THR A 533 -14.64 -7.75 7.41
CA THR A 533 -14.00 -6.71 6.60
C THR A 533 -15.02 -5.95 5.76
N ILE A 534 -15.88 -6.65 5.02
CA ILE A 534 -16.90 -6.02 4.18
C ILE A 534 -17.90 -5.23 5.04
N ARG A 535 -18.27 -5.75 6.22
CA ARG A 535 -19.14 -5.03 7.18
C ARG A 535 -18.49 -3.74 7.72
N SER A 536 -17.19 -3.72 7.98
CA SER A 536 -16.50 -2.52 8.47
C SER A 536 -16.33 -1.43 7.39
N LEU A 537 -16.49 -1.81 6.12
CA LEU A 537 -16.47 -0.90 4.98
C LEU A 537 -17.86 -0.37 4.61
N THR A 538 -18.93 -1.08 4.94
CA THR A 538 -20.31 -0.71 4.58
C THR A 538 -21.08 0.01 5.68
N ASN A 539 -20.60 -0.05 6.93
CA ASN A 539 -21.21 0.61 8.09
C ASN A 539 -20.63 2.00 8.41
#